data_AF-K2BUS2-F1
#
_entry.id   AF-K2BUS2-F1
#
_cell.length_a   1.000
_cell.length_b   1.000
_cell.length_c   1.000
_cell.angle_alpha   90.00
_cell.angle_beta   90.00
_cell.angle_gamma   90.00
#
_symmetry.space_group_name_H-M   'P 1'
#
loop_
_entity.id
_entity.type
_entity.pdbx_description
1 polymer ?
#
loop_
_entity_poly.entity_id
_entity_poly.type
_entity_poly.pdbx_seq_one_letter_code
_entity_poly.pdbx_strand_id
1 'polypeptide(L)'
;MLGCLLIGVLFGLFEAKLLLNPLWRTGLMIGLLGGFTTFSSFSIDTIHLLQTGEYVAGIANVIISVVACLMATVLGIWCVAVFVK
;
A
#
# COMPACT_ATOMS: atom_id res chain seq x y z
N MET A 1 -2.99 -2.80 -4.51
CA MET A 1 -2.28 -3.70 -3.58
C MET A 1 -0.78 -3.81 -3.82
N LEU A 2 -0.28 -3.91 -5.06
CA LEU A 2 1.16 -4.18 -5.34
C LEU A 2 2.08 -3.10 -4.74
N GLY A 3 1.68 -1.83 -4.77
CA GLY A 3 2.42 -0.76 -4.10
C GLY A 3 2.48 -0.90 -2.57
N CYS A 4 1.40 -1.39 -1.94
CA CYS A 4 1.36 -1.67 -0.50
C CYS A 4 2.28 -2.84 -0.11
N LEU A 5 2.35 -3.88 -0.94
CA LEU A 5 3.30 -4.97 -0.76
C LEU A 5 4.75 -4.45 -0.83
N LEU A 6 5.08 -3.68 -1.87
CA LEU A 6 6.41 -3.12 -2.09
C LEU A 6 6.82 -2.15 -0.97
N ILE A 7 5.91 -1.28 -0.52
CA ILE A 7 6.22 -0.35 0.58
C ILE A 7 6.45 -1.11 1.89
N GLY A 8 5.73 -2.21 2.14
CA GLY A 8 5.95 -3.09 3.28
C GLY A 8 7.32 -3.77 3.23
N VAL A 9 7.74 -4.28 2.07
CA VAL A 9 9.09 -4.85 1.88
C VAL A 9 10.17 -3.80 2.14
N LEU A 10 10.05 -2.63 1.52
CA LEU A 10 11.03 -1.55 1.74
C LEU A 10 11.07 -1.14 3.21
N PHE A 11 9.93 -1.01 3.87
CA PHE A 11 9.85 -0.69 5.28
C PHE A 11 10.59 -1.72 6.14
N GLY A 12 10.36 -3.02 5.90
CA GLY A 12 11.08 -4.09 6.58
C GLY A 12 12.60 -4.04 6.35
N LEU A 13 13.05 -3.72 5.13
CA LEU A 13 14.49 -3.60 4.81
C LEU A 13 15.15 -2.41 5.53
N PHE A 14 14.43 -1.31 5.70
CA PHE A 14 14.89 -0.18 6.51
C PHE A 14 14.96 -0.53 8.00
N GLU A 15 13.96 -1.23 8.56
CA GLU A 15 14.00 -1.69 9.95
C GLU A 15 15.16 -2.67 10.21
N ALA A 16 15.42 -3.56 9.25
CA ALA A 16 16.57 -4.47 9.26
C ALA A 16 17.94 -3.77 9.10
N LYS A 17 17.96 -2.43 8.94
CA LYS A 17 19.17 -1.62 8.69
C LYS A 17 19.97 -2.04 7.45
N LEU A 18 19.35 -2.73 6.49
CA LEU A 18 19.97 -3.11 5.22
C LEU A 18 20.05 -1.90 4.25
N LEU A 19 19.14 -0.94 4.41
CA LEU A 19 19.14 0.32 3.68
C LEU A 19 19.37 1.48 4.66
N LEU A 20 20.60 1.98 4.72
CA LEU A 20 20.98 3.04 5.68
C LEU A 20 20.86 4.46 5.10
N ASN A 21 20.94 4.61 3.79
CA ASN A 21 20.94 5.94 3.18
C ASN A 21 19.50 6.51 3.10
N PRO A 22 19.22 7.66 3.78
CA PRO A 22 17.90 8.26 3.83
C PRO A 22 17.33 8.64 2.46
N LEU A 23 18.20 8.89 1.46
CA LEU A 23 17.80 9.24 0.11
C LEU A 23 16.99 8.13 -0.55
N TRP A 24 17.31 6.85 -0.28
CA TRP A 24 16.54 5.72 -0.80
C TRP A 24 15.15 5.64 -0.19
N ARG A 25 15.00 6.05 1.08
CA ARG A 25 13.70 6.07 1.73
C ARG A 25 12.80 7.09 1.06
N THR A 26 13.30 8.31 0.87
CA THR A 26 12.54 9.38 0.21
C THR A 26 12.29 9.07 -1.25
N GLY A 27 13.32 8.67 -2.00
CA GLY A 27 13.21 8.40 -3.44
C GLY A 27 12.27 7.24 -3.77
N LEU A 28 12.33 6.13 -3.02
CA LEU A 28 11.52 4.95 -3.31
C LEU A 28 10.14 5.01 -2.65
N MET A 29 10.04 5.37 -1.36
CA MET A 29 8.75 5.36 -0.67
C MET A 29 7.90 6.57 -1.01
N ILE A 30 8.49 7.77 -1.03
CA ILE A 30 7.74 9.01 -1.27
C ILE A 30 7.68 9.32 -2.77
N GLY A 31 8.79 9.14 -3.50
CA GLY A 31 8.86 9.39 -4.94
C GLY A 31 8.18 8.30 -5.77
N LEU A 32 8.87 7.17 -5.96
CA LEU A 32 8.42 6.12 -6.88
C LEU A 32 7.09 5.49 -6.46
N LEU A 33 7.00 5.00 -5.22
CA LEU A 33 5.78 4.35 -4.73
C LEU A 33 4.65 5.35 -4.52
N GLY A 34 4.96 6.58 -4.09
CA GLY A 34 3.98 7.66 -4.00
C GLY A 34 3.35 8.01 -5.35
N GLY A 35 4.13 8.02 -6.44
CA GLY A 35 3.61 8.21 -7.79
C GLY A 35 2.91 6.97 -8.38
N PHE A 36 3.35 5.77 -7.98
CA PHE A 36 2.76 4.50 -8.44
C PHE A 36 1.39 4.21 -7.81
N THR A 37 1.16 4.63 -6.57
CA THR A 37 -0.12 4.43 -5.87
C THR A 37 -0.97 5.69 -5.88
N THR A 38 -2.25 5.58 -6.28
CA THR A 38 -3.18 6.71 -6.32
C THR A 38 -4.42 6.44 -5.46
N PHE A 39 -4.61 7.24 -4.41
CA PHE A 39 -5.82 7.18 -3.58
C PHE A 39 -6.99 7.99 -4.19
N SER A 40 -6.69 8.99 -5.03
CA SER A 40 -7.71 9.84 -5.64
C SER A 40 -8.60 9.07 -6.61
N SER A 41 -8.03 8.17 -7.42
CA SER A 41 -8.81 7.31 -8.33
C SER A 41 -9.78 6.41 -7.56
N PHE A 42 -9.29 5.72 -6.52
CA PHE A 42 -10.12 4.91 -5.62
C PHE A 42 -11.28 5.71 -5.01
N SER A 43 -11.02 6.96 -4.60
CA SER A 43 -12.05 7.84 -4.03
C SER A 43 -13.16 8.16 -5.03
N ILE A 44 -12.80 8.56 -6.26
CA ILE A 44 -13.78 8.89 -7.30
C ILE A 44 -14.63 7.67 -7.67
N ASP A 45 -14.02 6.50 -7.86
CA ASP A 45 -14.74 5.27 -8.19
C ASP A 45 -15.72 4.86 -7.08
N THR A 46 -15.29 5.01 -5.82
CA THR A 46 -16.15 4.74 -4.67
C THR A 46 -17.33 5.71 -4.60
N ILE A 47 -17.08 7.01 -4.76
CA ILE A 47 -18.15 8.01 -4.77
C ILE A 47 -19.11 7.78 -5.93
N HIS A 48 -18.61 7.37 -7.09
CA HIS A 48 -19.45 7.06 -8.25
C HIS A 48 -20.44 5.92 -7.94
N LEU A 49 -19.97 4.83 -7.32
CA LEU A 49 -20.85 3.72 -6.87
C LEU A 49 -21.91 4.18 -5.87
N LEU A 50 -21.54 5.06 -4.94
CA LEU A 50 -22.49 5.61 -3.97
C LEU A 50 -23.52 6.53 -4.61
N GLN A 51 -23.12 7.30 -5.63
CA GLN A 51 -24.02 8.20 -6.36
C GLN A 51 -25.00 7.47 -7.27
N THR A 52 -24.62 6.31 -7.83
CA THR A 52 -25.48 5.48 -8.67
C THR A 52 -26.46 4.60 -7.87
N GLY A 53 -26.44 4.68 -6.53
CA GLY A 53 -27.29 3.88 -5.65
C GLY A 53 -26.74 2.49 -5.33
N GLU A 54 -25.56 2.14 -5.85
CA GLU A 54 -24.86 0.88 -5.61
C GLU A 54 -24.12 0.89 -4.26
N TYR A 55 -24.85 1.15 -3.17
CA TYR A 55 -24.28 1.36 -1.83
C TYR A 55 -23.50 0.16 -1.32
N VAL A 56 -24.01 -1.06 -1.55
CA VAL A 56 -23.34 -2.29 -1.12
C VAL A 56 -21.99 -2.45 -1.82
N ALA A 57 -21.94 -2.21 -3.14
CA ALA A 57 -20.70 -2.27 -3.91
C ALA A 57 -19.71 -1.17 -3.48
N GLY A 58 -20.20 0.06 -3.26
CA GLY A 58 -19.36 1.17 -2.79
C GLY A 58 -18.73 0.90 -1.42
N ILE A 59 -19.52 0.43 -0.45
CA ILE A 59 -19.02 0.09 0.90
C ILE A 59 -18.08 -1.11 0.83
N ALA A 60 -18.43 -2.15 0.07
CA ALA A 60 -17.58 -3.32 -0.12
C ALA A 60 -16.24 -2.93 -0.76
N ASN A 61 -16.24 -2.03 -1.75
CA ASN A 61 -15.03 -1.53 -2.40
C ASN A 61 -14.08 -0.89 -1.38
N VAL A 62 -14.60 -0.06 -0.47
CA VAL A 62 -13.81 0.56 0.61
C VAL A 62 -13.20 -0.49 1.51
N ILE A 63 -14.03 -1.37 2.08
CA ILE A 63 -13.59 -2.36 3.07
C ILE A 63 -12.57 -3.31 2.45
N ILE A 64 -12.89 -3.90 1.29
CA ILE A 64 -12.02 -4.87 0.62
C ILE A 64 -10.70 -4.20 0.24
N SER A 65 -10.73 -2.99 -0.33
CA SER A 65 -9.52 -2.30 -0.75
C SER A 65 -8.61 -1.97 0.44
N VAL A 66 -9.17 -1.42 1.52
CA VAL A 66 -8.39 -1.07 2.72
C VAL A 66 -7.80 -2.33 3.36
N VAL A 67 -8.61 -3.36 3.58
CA VAL A 67 -8.16 -4.62 4.19
C VAL A 67 -7.10 -5.30 3.34
N ALA A 68 -7.30 -5.40 2.03
CA ALA A 68 -6.32 -6.00 1.12
C ALA A 68 -5.01 -5.21 1.07
N CYS A 69 -5.06 -3.88 1.12
CA CYS A 69 -3.87 -3.03 1.19
C CYS A 69 -3.10 -3.23 2.50
N LEU A 70 -3.79 -3.28 3.65
CA LEU A 70 -3.16 -3.56 4.94
C LEU A 70 -2.53 -4.96 4.98
N MET A 71 -3.25 -5.99 4.52
CA MET A 71 -2.71 -7.35 4.43
C MET A 71 -1.48 -7.41 3.53
N ALA A 72 -1.50 -6.75 2.37
CA ALA A 72 -0.36 -6.69 1.47
C ALA A 72 0.87 -6.03 2.14
N THR A 73 0.68 -4.93 2.87
CA THR A 73 1.77 -4.28 3.61
C THR A 73 2.36 -5.21 4.67
N VAL A 74 1.51 -5.87 5.48
CA VAL A 74 1.96 -6.81 6.51
C VAL A 74 2.71 -7.99 5.88
N LEU A 75 2.22 -8.55 4.78
CA LEU A 75 2.90 -9.61 4.05
C LEU A 75 4.27 -9.16 3.55
N GLY A 76 4.40 -7.93 3.04
CA GLY A 76 5.68 -7.38 2.60
C GLY A 76 6.70 -7.29 3.73
N ILE A 77 6.27 -6.79 4.89
CA ILE A 77 7.12 -6.71 6.10
C ILE A 77 7.52 -8.10 6.55
N TRP A 78 6.55 -9.03 6.63
CA TRP A 78 6.77 -10.39 7.08
C TRP A 78 7.75 -11.16 6.19
N CYS A 79 7.65 -11.00 4.86
CA CYS A 79 8.61 -11.57 3.92
C CYS A 79 10.04 -11.17 4.30
N VAL A 80 10.31 -9.88 4.52
CA VAL A 80 11.66 -9.44 4.90
C VAL A 80 12.08 -10.01 6.25
N ALA A 81 11.17 -10.02 7.23
CA ALA A 81 11.46 -10.57 8.55
C ALA A 81 11.84 -12.06 8.52
N VAL A 82 11.30 -12.84 7.57
CA VAL A 82 11.68 -14.25 7.36
C VAL A 82 13.07 -14.38 6.72
N PHE A 83 13.42 -13.49 5.78
CA PHE A 83 14.70 -13.54 5.06
C PHE A 83 15.89 -12.98 5.86
N VAL A 84 15.65 -12.10 6.83
CA VAL A 84 16.70 -11.45 7.63
C VAL A 84 16.94 -12.14 8.99
N LYS A 85 16.16 -13.18 9.29
CA LYS A 85 16.46 -14.12 10.40
C LYS A 85 17.59 -15.06 10.02
#